data_AF-C5B351-F1
#
_entry.id   AF-C5B351-F1
#
_cell.length_a   1.000
_cell.length_b   1.000
_cell.length_c   1.000
_cell.angle_alpha   90.00
_cell.angle_beta   90.00
_cell.angle_gamma   90.00
#
_symmetry.space_group_name_H-M   'P 1'
#
loop_
_entity.id
_entity.type
_entity.pdbx_description
1 polymer ?
#
loop_
_entity_poly.entity_id
_entity_poly.type
_entity_poly.pdbx_seq_one_letter_code
_entity_poly.pdbx_strand_id
1 'polypeptide(L)'
;MLIVWDEPKRLTNLQKHGLDFADFEAGFDFETALVAVAQPSATGSARMKIIGEFDGQTVVAAIIAPLGREAISLISLRRASRSERRLYYAR
;
A
#
# COMPACT_ATOMS: atom_id res chain seq x y z
N MET A 1 8.33 -4.13 13.48
CA MET A 1 7.61 -4.78 12.35
C MET A 1 8.26 -4.28 11.08
N LEU A 2 8.66 -5.14 10.16
CA LEU A 2 9.38 -4.77 8.93
C LEU A 2 8.42 -4.66 7.73
N ILE A 3 8.70 -3.75 6.81
CA ILE A 3 8.04 -3.73 5.49
C ILE A 3 8.99 -4.36 4.49
N VAL A 4 8.55 -5.42 3.82
CA VAL A 4 9.35 -6.17 2.85
C VAL A 4 8.59 -6.35 1.55
N TRP A 5 9.31 -6.65 0.48
CA TRP A 5 8.73 -6.92 -0.84
C TRP A 5 9.66 -7.82 -1.66
N ASP A 6 9.10 -8.42 -2.70
CA ASP A 6 9.90 -9.10 -3.71
C ASP A 6 10.49 -8.07 -4.68
N GLU A 7 11.80 -8.10 -4.90
CA GLU A 7 12.47 -7.08 -5.75
C GLU A 7 11.93 -7.04 -7.21
N PRO A 8 11.66 -8.18 -7.88
CA PRO A 8 11.01 -8.14 -9.20
C PRO A 8 9.63 -7.46 -9.16
N LYS A 9 8.93 -7.59 -8.03
CA LYS A 9 7.61 -6.97 -7.85
C LYS A 9 7.74 -5.46 -7.66
N ARG A 10 8.71 -5.00 -6.86
CA ARG A 10 9.04 -3.57 -6.72
C ARG A 10 9.32 -2.92 -8.08
N LEU A 11 10.22 -3.51 -8.87
CA LEU A 11 10.59 -2.96 -10.18
C LEU A 11 9.38 -2.89 -11.13
N THR A 12 8.58 -3.95 -11.18
CA THR A 12 7.36 -3.97 -12.00
C THR A 12 6.33 -2.93 -11.53
N ASN A 13 6.18 -2.75 -10.20
CA ASN A 13 5.28 -1.76 -9.64
C ASN A 13 5.75 -0.33 -9.95
N LEU A 14 7.04 -0.06 -9.76
CA LEU A 14 7.66 1.23 -10.07
C LEU A 14 7.45 1.60 -11.54
N GLN A 15 7.74 0.67 -12.46
CA GLN A 15 7.50 0.91 -13.89
C GLN A 15 6.03 1.20 -14.20
N LYS A 16 5.10 0.49 -13.55
CA LYS A 16 3.67 0.60 -13.81
C LYS A 16 3.01 1.83 -13.18
N HIS A 17 3.48 2.25 -12.01
CA HIS A 17 2.78 3.23 -11.16
C HIS A 17 3.61 4.47 -10.82
N GLY A 18 4.91 4.46 -11.10
CA GLY A 18 5.83 5.57 -10.82
C GLY A 18 6.05 5.82 -9.33
N LEU A 19 5.71 4.86 -8.47
CA LEU A 19 5.90 4.92 -7.02
C LEU A 19 6.75 3.73 -6.59
N ASP A 20 7.86 4.02 -5.92
CA ASP A 20 8.78 3.00 -5.42
C ASP A 20 8.32 2.47 -4.04
N PHE A 21 8.44 1.17 -3.85
CA PHE A 21 8.21 0.53 -2.55
C PHE A 21 9.28 0.95 -1.53
N ALA A 22 10.49 1.25 -1.97
CA ALA A 22 11.57 1.69 -1.08
C ALA A 22 11.25 3.00 -0.36
N ASP A 23 10.41 3.85 -0.95
CA ASP A 23 10.00 5.13 -0.37
C ASP A 23 8.77 4.97 0.54
N PHE A 24 8.17 3.77 0.59
CA PHE A 24 6.87 3.57 1.23
C PHE A 24 6.87 3.86 2.72
N GLU A 25 7.86 3.33 3.46
CA GLU A 25 7.91 3.45 4.92
C GLU A 25 8.11 4.91 5.37
N ALA A 26 8.94 5.67 4.65
CA ALA A 26 9.24 7.05 5.00
C ALA A 26 8.19 8.06 4.48
N GLY A 27 7.62 7.80 3.31
CA GLY A 27 6.72 8.74 2.63
C GLY A 27 5.25 8.57 2.97
N PHE A 28 4.81 7.41 3.46
CA PHE A 28 3.40 7.14 3.72
C PHE A 28 2.97 7.56 5.13
N ASP A 29 1.88 8.32 5.23
CA ASP A 29 1.25 8.65 6.50
C ASP A 29 0.40 7.49 7.02
N PHE A 30 0.95 6.73 7.96
CA PHE A 30 0.27 5.62 8.61
C PHE A 30 -0.73 6.06 9.69
N GLU A 31 -0.59 7.26 10.26
CA GLU A 31 -1.41 7.72 11.37
C GLU A 31 -2.83 8.04 10.92
N THR A 32 -2.98 8.60 9.72
CA THR A 32 -4.29 9.00 9.18
C THR A 32 -4.83 8.06 8.11
N ALA A 33 -4.16 6.93 7.88
CA ALA A 33 -4.51 5.96 6.86
C ALA A 33 -5.85 5.27 7.12
N LEU A 34 -6.64 5.12 6.05
CA LEU A 34 -7.82 4.24 6.05
C LEU A 34 -7.39 2.81 5.74
N VAL A 35 -7.91 1.85 6.53
CA VAL A 35 -7.65 0.42 6.36
C VAL A 35 -8.93 -0.29 5.94
N ALA A 36 -8.86 -1.11 4.89
CA ALA A 36 -9.97 -1.92 4.41
C ALA A 36 -9.49 -3.33 4.05
N VAL A 37 -10.40 -4.32 4.12
CA VAL A 37 -10.13 -5.67 3.62
C VAL A 37 -9.99 -5.62 2.10
N ALA A 38 -8.94 -6.24 1.58
CA ALA A 38 -8.73 -6.39 0.14
C ALA A 38 -9.12 -7.81 -0.31
N GLN A 39 -9.20 -7.99 -1.63
CA GLN A 39 -9.36 -9.33 -2.21
C GLN A 39 -8.18 -10.21 -1.77
N PRO A 40 -8.45 -11.42 -1.24
CA PRO A 40 -7.39 -12.36 -0.88
C PRO A 40 -6.46 -12.66 -2.06
N SER A 41 -5.28 -13.18 -1.76
CA SER A 41 -4.43 -13.75 -2.80
C SER A 41 -5.09 -14.98 -3.45
N ALA A 42 -4.56 -15.42 -4.59
CA ALA A 42 -5.02 -16.63 -5.26
C ALA A 42 -4.89 -17.89 -4.37
N THR A 43 -3.98 -17.87 -3.39
CA THR A 43 -3.76 -18.94 -2.41
C THR A 43 -4.56 -18.74 -1.12
N GLY A 44 -5.47 -17.76 -1.08
CA GLY A 44 -6.33 -17.47 0.08
C GLY A 44 -5.69 -16.62 1.18
N SER A 45 -4.41 -16.25 1.07
CA SER A 45 -3.74 -15.39 2.05
C SER A 45 -4.43 -14.03 2.15
N ALA A 46 -4.67 -13.58 3.40
CA ALA A 46 -5.33 -12.32 3.70
C ALA A 46 -4.53 -11.12 3.17
N ARG A 47 -5.25 -10.12 2.67
CA ARG A 47 -4.69 -8.85 2.20
C ARG A 47 -5.50 -7.69 2.74
N MET A 48 -4.80 -6.60 3.03
CA MET A 48 -5.40 -5.34 3.42
C MET A 48 -5.06 -4.30 2.36
N LYS A 49 -6.01 -3.39 2.14
CA LYS A 49 -5.77 -2.15 1.41
C LYS A 49 -5.63 -1.03 2.43
N ILE A 50 -4.56 -0.27 2.31
CA ILE A 50 -4.36 0.95 3.08
C ILE A 50 -4.37 2.14 2.12
N ILE A 51 -5.08 3.21 2.49
CA ILE A 51 -5.22 4.42 1.68
C ILE A 51 -4.80 5.59 2.57
N GLY A 52 -3.80 6.33 2.13
CA GLY A 52 -3.19 7.38 2.94
C GLY A 52 -2.46 8.39 2.07
N GLU A 53 -2.02 9.48 2.71
CA GLU A 53 -1.18 10.48 2.06
C GLU A 53 0.24 9.95 1.87
N PHE A 54 0.88 10.43 0.81
CA PHE A 54 2.25 10.12 0.44
C PHE A 54 2.99 11.43 0.17
N ASP A 55 4.12 11.62 0.85
CA ASP A 55 4.98 12.81 0.81
C ASP A 55 4.22 14.13 0.99
N GLY A 56 3.15 14.16 1.79
CA GLY A 56 2.40 15.38 2.07
C GLY A 56 1.52 15.88 0.91
N GLN A 57 1.42 15.13 -0.19
CA GLN A 57 0.93 15.69 -1.47
C GLN A 57 -0.06 14.79 -2.21
N THR A 58 0.17 13.48 -2.22
CA THR A 58 -0.60 12.56 -3.05
C THR A 58 -1.21 11.46 -2.21
N VAL A 59 -2.53 11.28 -2.30
CA VAL A 59 -3.17 10.10 -1.71
C VAL A 59 -2.89 8.87 -2.57
N VAL A 60 -2.33 7.84 -1.94
CA VAL A 60 -1.99 6.55 -2.55
C VAL A 60 -2.80 5.43 -1.91
N ALA A 61 -2.89 4.30 -2.62
CA ALA A 61 -3.45 3.07 -2.13
C ALA A 61 -2.38 1.98 -2.21
N ALA A 62 -2.09 1.34 -1.08
CA ALA A 62 -1.19 0.20 -1.00
C ALA A 62 -1.96 -1.09 -0.66
N ILE A 63 -1.51 -2.21 -1.23
CA ILE A 63 -1.98 -3.55 -0.85
C ILE A 63 -0.86 -4.21 -0.05
N ILE A 64 -1.19 -4.64 1.16
CA ILE A 64 -0.26 -5.31 2.08
C ILE A 64 -0.80 -6.66 2.50
N ALA A 65 0.10 -7.59 2.85
CA ALA A 65 -0.24 -8.86 3.49
C ALA A 65 0.64 -9.09 4.72
N PRO A 66 0.09 -9.53 5.86
CA PRO A 66 0.90 -9.93 7.01
C PRO A 66 1.82 -11.11 6.66
N LEU A 67 3.07 -11.05 7.15
CA LEU A 67 4.03 -12.15 7.14
C LEU A 67 4.35 -12.52 8.59
N GLY A 68 3.55 -13.44 9.14
CA GLY A 68 3.61 -13.76 10.56
C GLY A 68 3.26 -12.54 11.43
N ARG A 69 4.05 -12.31 12.49
CA ARG A 69 3.88 -11.16 13.41
C ARG A 69 4.97 -10.09 13.23
N GLU A 70 5.99 -10.37 12.44
CA GLU A 70 7.23 -9.60 12.41
C GLU A 70 7.30 -8.67 11.20
N ALA A 71 6.60 -8.98 10.12
CA ALA A 71 6.67 -8.22 8.88
C ALA A 71 5.33 -8.11 8.15
N ILE A 72 5.27 -7.14 7.23
CA ILE A 72 4.24 -7.03 6.20
C ILE A 72 4.89 -7.07 4.83
N SER A 73 4.28 -7.78 3.90
CA SER A 73 4.65 -7.77 2.49
C SER A 73 3.90 -6.64 1.79
N LEU A 74 4.63 -5.72 1.16
CA LEU A 74 4.08 -4.71 0.26
C LEU A 74 3.92 -5.31 -1.14
N ILE A 75 2.67 -5.37 -1.59
CA ILE A 75 2.29 -6.08 -2.83
C ILE A 75 1.98 -5.10 -3.96
N SER A 76 1.50 -3.91 -3.63
CA SER A 76 1.11 -2.90 -4.62
C SER A 76 1.19 -1.53 -3.99
N LEU A 77 1.63 -0.53 -4.74
CA LEU A 77 1.61 0.89 -4.35
C LEU A 77 1.24 1.70 -5.59
N ARG A 78 0.14 2.44 -5.51
CA ARG A 78 -0.34 3.24 -6.65
C ARG A 78 -1.05 4.48 -6.15
N ARG A 79 -1.18 5.48 -7.02
CA ARG A 79 -2.11 6.60 -6.78
C ARG A 79 -3.52 6.07 -6.48
N ALA A 80 -4.17 6.65 -5.49
CA ALA A 80 -5.54 6.31 -5.15
C ALA A 80 -6.48 6.74 -6.29
N SER A 81 -7.47 5.89 -6.57
CA SER A 81 -8.53 6.20 -7.54
C SER A 81 -9.36 7.39 -7.05
N ARG A 82 -10.21 7.96 -7.94
CA ARG A 82 -11.09 9.08 -7.55
C ARG A 82 -11.99 8.71 -6.37
N SER A 83 -12.57 7.50 -6.37
CA SER A 83 -13.43 7.02 -5.30
C SER A 83 -12.66 6.78 -3.99
N GLU A 84 -11.46 6.22 -4.06
CA GLU A 84 -10.60 6.02 -2.88
C GLU A 84 -10.17 7.36 -2.27
N ARG A 85 -9.85 8.36 -3.09
CA ARG A 85 -9.54 9.73 -2.62
C ARG A 85 -10.75 10.40 -1.96
N ARG A 86 -11.93 10.27 -2.58
CA ARG A 86 -13.16 10.80 -2.00
C ARG A 86 -13.45 10.18 -0.64
N LEU A 87 -13.24 8.87 -0.49
CA LEU A 87 -13.38 8.18 0.79
C LEU A 87 -12.37 8.71 1.82
N TYR A 88 -11.10 8.85 1.44
CA TYR A 88 -10.05 9.37 2.32
C TYR A 88 -10.34 10.78 2.85
N TYR A 89 -10.76 11.70 2.00
CA TYR A 89 -11.06 13.08 2.43
C TYR A 89 -12.37 13.24 3.20
N ALA A 90 -13.23 12.22 3.21
CA ALA A 90 -14.50 12.24 3.96
C ALA A 90 -14.37 11.61 5.37
N ARG A 91 -13.17 11.22 5.78
CA ARG A 91 -12.89 10.62 7.09
C ARG A 91 -12.96 11.62 8.25
#